data_AF-A0A832TFH9-F1
#
_entry.id   AF-A0A832TFH9-F1
#
_cell.length_a   1.000
_cell.length_b   1.000
_cell.length_c   1.000
_cell.angle_alpha   90.00
_cell.angle_beta   90.00
_cell.angle_gamma   90.00
#
_symmetry.space_group_name_H-M   'P 1'
#
loop_
_entity.id
_entity.type
_entity.pdbx_description
1 polymer ?
#
loop_
_entity_poly.entity_id
_entity_poly.type
_entity_poly.pdbx_seq_one_letter_code
_entity_poly.pdbx_strand_id
1 'polypeptide(L)'
;MAIVFERRHIMGMLMGAVIIAVDFALFLRTAWFIPLIIIAVTMSWSQFWIDFFVNQRKQKELEALFPEFVRNLVGAIKSGMPVGKAIVHVAGTDYGSLTPFVVKLANQVEWSIPLHKALTNFANETKNGVIKRAIATVIEAETSGGNIEDVLETVTNS
;
A
#
# COMPACT_ATOMS: atom_id res chain seq x y z
N MET A 1 1.59 11.84 3.66
CA MET A 1 2.88 11.55 2.99
C MET A 1 3.95 11.50 4.08
N ALA A 2 4.08 10.36 4.76
CA ALA A 2 5.09 10.16 5.81
C ALA A 2 6.30 9.52 5.15
N ILE A 3 7.41 10.25 5.10
CA ILE A 3 8.69 9.76 4.59
C ILE A 3 9.18 8.71 5.61
N VAL A 4 8.91 7.44 5.35
CA VAL A 4 9.43 6.34 6.18
C VAL A 4 10.91 6.24 5.85
N PHE A 5 11.73 6.86 6.69
CA PHE A 5 13.18 6.83 6.62
C PHE A 5 13.66 5.42 6.99
N GLU A 6 13.64 4.48 6.04
CA GLU A 6 14.28 3.17 6.25
C GLU A 6 15.81 3.36 6.42
N ARG A 7 16.40 2.64 7.38
CA ARG A 7 17.86 2.65 7.66
C ARG A 7 18.72 2.29 6.42
N ARG A 8 18.10 1.76 5.36
CA ARG A 8 18.72 1.48 4.06
C ARG A 8 19.12 2.74 3.29
N HIS A 9 18.42 3.87 3.48
CA HIS A 9 18.70 5.13 2.77
C HIS A 9 19.94 5.87 3.31
N ILE A 10 20.32 5.61 4.56
CA ILE A 10 21.48 6.25 5.20
C ILE A 10 22.78 5.82 4.52
N MET A 11 22.86 4.58 4.04
CA MET A 11 24.05 4.06 3.35
C MET A 11 24.25 4.71 1.98
N GLY A 12 23.18 4.93 1.21
CA GLY A 12 23.26 5.62 -0.09
C GLY A 12 23.63 7.09 0.07
N MET A 13 23.06 7.75 1.07
CA MET A 13 23.33 9.16 1.35
C MET A 13 24.76 9.38 1.89
N LEU A 14 25.28 8.46 2.71
CA LEU A 14 26.68 8.47 3.17
C LEU A 14 27.67 8.21 2.03
N MET A 15 27.40 7.25 1.14
CA MET A 15 28.27 6.99 -0.01
C MET A 15 28.34 8.20 -0.95
N GLY A 16 27.21 8.85 -1.23
CA GLY A 16 27.17 10.08 -2.03
C GLY A 16 27.97 11.22 -1.39
N ALA A 17 27.84 11.41 -0.08
CA ALA A 17 28.60 12.44 0.66
C ALA A 17 30.12 12.15 0.68
N VAL A 18 30.53 10.89 0.81
CA VAL A 18 31.95 10.49 0.80
C VAL A 18 32.56 10.73 -0.59
N ILE A 19 31.84 10.40 -1.67
CA ILE A 19 32.32 10.65 -3.04
C ILE A 19 32.48 12.14 -3.30
N ILE A 20 31.49 12.97 -2.91
CA ILE A 20 31.58 14.44 -3.06
C ILE A 20 32.75 15.01 -2.24
N ALA A 21 32.97 14.53 -1.02
CA ALA A 21 34.08 14.99 -0.18
C ALA A 21 35.45 14.61 -0.75
N VAL A 22 35.59 13.41 -1.33
CA VAL A 22 36.82 12.95 -1.99
C VAL A 22 37.10 13.73 -3.27
N ASP A 23 36.06 14.00 -4.07
CA ASP A 23 36.17 14.77 -5.31
C ASP A 23 36.56 16.23 -5.02
N PHE A 24 35.95 16.82 -3.98
CA PHE A 24 36.25 18.17 -3.50
C PHE A 24 37.68 18.30 -2.97
N ALA A 25 38.23 17.26 -2.33
CA ALA A 25 39.58 17.31 -1.77
C ALA A 25 40.71 17.14 -2.81
N LEU A 26 40.46 16.40 -3.90
CA LEU A 26 41.52 15.99 -4.84
C LEU A 26 41.50 16.72 -6.21
N PHE A 27 40.36 17.22 -6.67
CA PHE A 27 40.19 17.64 -8.09
C PHE A 27 39.83 19.12 -8.33
N LEU A 28 40.04 20.01 -7.34
CA LEU A 28 39.70 21.45 -7.35
C LEU A 28 40.23 22.31 -8.54
N ARG A 29 41.05 21.76 -9.46
CA ARG A 29 41.67 22.52 -10.55
C ARG A 29 41.67 21.85 -11.93
N THR A 30 40.95 20.74 -12.10
CA THR A 30 41.00 19.92 -13.33
C THR A 30 39.64 19.88 -14.02
N ALA A 31 39.62 19.91 -15.35
CA ALA A 31 38.41 19.90 -16.20
C ALA A 31 37.48 18.67 -16.01
N TRP A 32 37.94 17.64 -15.31
CA TRP A 32 37.21 16.41 -15.02
C TRP A 32 36.39 16.45 -13.72
N PHE A 33 36.47 17.53 -12.94
CA PHE A 33 35.75 17.70 -11.68
C PHE A 33 34.22 17.74 -11.87
N ILE A 34 33.73 18.48 -12.86
CA ILE A 34 32.29 18.62 -13.14
C ILE A 34 31.63 17.28 -13.57
N PRO A 35 32.18 16.50 -14.53
CA PRO A 35 31.56 15.23 -14.93
C PRO A 35 31.54 14.17 -13.81
N LEU A 36 32.53 14.15 -12.91
CA LEU A 36 32.55 13.22 -11.77
C LEU A 36 31.44 13.53 -10.75
N ILE A 37 31.23 14.82 -10.43
CA ILE A 37 30.11 15.25 -9.58
C ILE A 37 28.76 14.84 -10.18
N ILE A 38 28.58 14.98 -11.49
CA ILE A 38 27.33 14.60 -12.17
C ILE A 38 27.08 13.09 -12.01
N ILE A 39 28.10 12.25 -12.16
CA ILE A 39 27.97 10.80 -11.99
C ILE A 39 27.65 10.45 -10.53
N ALA A 40 28.32 11.08 -9.57
CA ALA A 40 28.09 10.87 -8.14
C ALA A 40 26.66 11.23 -7.72
N VAL A 41 26.15 12.39 -8.16
CA VAL A 41 24.78 12.83 -7.89
C VAL A 41 23.77 11.88 -8.55
N THR A 42 24.03 11.43 -9.77
CA THR A 42 23.15 10.51 -10.51
C THR A 42 23.04 9.15 -9.80
N MET A 43 24.16 8.60 -9.33
CA MET A 43 24.16 7.35 -8.56
C MET A 43 23.51 7.52 -7.18
N SER A 44 23.65 8.69 -6.55
CA SER A 44 23.03 8.95 -5.26
C SER A 44 21.51 9.11 -5.36
N TRP A 45 21.01 9.66 -6.48
CA TRP A 45 19.58 9.83 -6.70
C TRP A 45 18.89 8.55 -7.21
N SER A 46 19.62 7.68 -7.93
CA SER A 46 19.04 6.45 -8.53
C SER A 46 18.45 5.49 -7.50
N GLN A 47 19.06 5.35 -6.32
CA GLN A 47 18.55 4.48 -5.25
C GLN A 47 17.18 4.93 -4.74
N PHE A 48 16.93 6.24 -4.68
CA PHE A 48 15.63 6.79 -4.29
C PHE A 48 14.54 6.47 -5.32
N TRP A 49 14.87 6.55 -6.62
CA TRP A 49 13.92 6.22 -7.69
C TRP A 49 13.50 4.75 -7.66
N ILE A 50 14.41 3.81 -7.38
CA ILE A 50 14.10 2.37 -7.36
C ILE A 50 13.04 2.05 -6.31
N ASP A 51 13.23 2.50 -5.06
CA ASP A 51 12.28 2.24 -3.98
C ASP A 51 10.92 2.89 -4.24
N PHE A 52 10.92 4.09 -4.82
CA PHE A 52 9.68 4.76 -5.23
C PHE A 52 8.91 3.96 -6.28
N PHE A 53 9.59 3.47 -7.33
CA PHE A 53 8.94 2.68 -8.38
C PHE A 53 8.46 1.32 -7.88
N VAL A 54 9.21 0.63 -7.03
CA VAL A 54 8.81 -0.67 -6.47
C VAL A 54 7.58 -0.53 -5.57
N ASN A 55 7.57 0.49 -4.70
CA ASN A 55 6.41 0.74 -3.84
C ASN A 55 5.18 1.13 -4.65
N GLN A 56 5.33 1.97 -5.68
CA GLN A 56 4.21 2.32 -6.54
C GLN A 56 3.62 1.12 -7.29
N ARG A 57 4.46 0.20 -7.77
CA ARG A 57 3.97 -1.02 -8.44
C ARG A 57 3.13 -1.88 -7.51
N LYS A 58 3.61 -2.13 -6.29
CA LYS A 58 2.86 -2.88 -5.28
C LYS A 58 1.53 -2.21 -4.93
N GLN A 59 1.52 -0.89 -4.78
CA GLN A 59 0.29 -0.15 -4.47
C GLN A 59 -0.73 -0.24 -5.60
N LYS A 60 -0.29 -0.11 -6.86
CA LYS A 60 -1.15 -0.28 -8.04
C LYS A 60 -1.71 -1.69 -8.16
N GLU A 61 -0.91 -2.69 -7.83
CA GLU A 61 -1.34 -4.09 -7.85
C GLU A 61 -2.47 -4.34 -6.85
N LEU A 62 -2.29 -3.89 -5.60
CA LEU A 62 -3.33 -3.98 -4.56
C LEU A 62 -4.63 -3.28 -4.98
N GLU A 63 -4.51 -2.09 -5.58
CA GLU A 63 -5.65 -1.31 -6.07
C GLU A 63 -6.39 -2.03 -7.21
N ALA A 64 -5.67 -2.67 -8.12
CA ALA A 64 -6.27 -3.41 -9.23
C ALA A 64 -7.01 -4.68 -8.78
N LEU A 65 -6.54 -5.32 -7.70
CA LEU A 65 -7.12 -6.57 -7.15
C LEU A 65 -8.28 -6.30 -6.18
N PHE A 66 -8.34 -5.10 -5.60
CA PHE A 66 -9.34 -4.74 -4.60
C PHE A 66 -10.80 -4.82 -5.10
N PRO A 67 -11.17 -4.35 -6.30
CA PRO A 67 -12.52 -4.47 -6.83
C PRO A 67 -13.00 -5.93 -6.92
N GLU A 68 -12.11 -6.87 -7.23
CA GLU A 68 -12.46 -8.29 -7.30
C GLU A 68 -12.85 -8.86 -5.93
N PHE A 69 -12.08 -8.50 -4.89
CA PHE A 69 -12.42 -8.83 -3.50
C PHE A 69 -13.78 -8.25 -3.10
N VAL A 70 -14.02 -6.97 -3.41
CA VAL A 70 -15.28 -6.30 -3.07
C VAL A 70 -16.45 -6.98 -3.78
N ARG A 71 -16.31 -7.30 -5.07
CA ARG A 71 -17.35 -7.98 -5.86
C ARG A 71 -17.72 -9.35 -5.27
N ASN A 72 -16.72 -10.14 -4.90
CA ASN A 72 -16.96 -11.46 -4.29
C ASN A 72 -17.63 -11.32 -2.93
N LEU A 73 -17.20 -10.35 -2.12
CA LEU A 73 -17.79 -10.07 -0.81
C LEU A 73 -19.25 -9.64 -0.93
N VAL A 74 -19.54 -8.70 -1.82
CA VAL A 74 -20.90 -8.25 -2.11
C VAL A 74 -21.74 -9.41 -2.61
N GLY A 75 -21.26 -10.21 -3.56
CA GLY A 75 -21.96 -11.39 -4.06
C GLY A 75 -22.31 -12.40 -2.95
N ALA A 76 -21.39 -12.63 -2.01
CA ALA A 76 -21.65 -13.47 -0.84
C ALA A 76 -22.72 -12.87 0.09
N ILE A 77 -22.71 -11.55 0.32
CA ILE A 77 -23.74 -10.86 1.11
C ILE A 77 -25.10 -10.94 0.41
N LYS A 78 -25.17 -10.66 -0.90
CA LYS A 78 -26.40 -10.75 -1.73
C LYS A 78 -27.04 -12.14 -1.68
N SER A 79 -26.23 -13.19 -1.45
CA SER A 79 -26.71 -14.58 -1.30
C SER A 79 -27.41 -14.86 0.03
N GLY A 80 -27.52 -13.86 0.91
CA GLY A 80 -28.09 -13.98 2.26
C GLY A 80 -27.07 -14.38 3.33
N MET A 81 -25.77 -14.38 3.02
CA MET A 81 -24.74 -14.69 3.99
C MET A 81 -24.53 -13.50 4.96
N PRO A 82 -24.50 -13.72 6.29
CA PRO A 82 -24.14 -12.66 7.23
C PRO A 82 -22.74 -12.10 6.93
N VAL A 83 -22.56 -10.78 7.04
CA VAL A 83 -21.35 -10.06 6.62
C VAL A 83 -20.06 -10.67 7.17
N GLY A 84 -20.02 -11.03 8.46
CA GLY A 84 -18.84 -11.67 9.04
C GLY A 84 -18.52 -13.03 8.41
N LYS A 85 -19.55 -13.84 8.12
CA LYS A 85 -19.39 -15.13 7.46
C LYS A 85 -19.01 -14.96 5.97
N ALA A 86 -19.53 -13.92 5.32
CA ALA A 86 -19.17 -13.56 3.94
C ALA A 86 -17.68 -13.24 3.82
N ILE A 87 -17.13 -12.47 4.76
CA ILE A 87 -15.70 -12.15 4.81
C ILE A 87 -14.85 -13.43 4.93
N VAL A 88 -15.23 -14.34 5.84
CA VAL A 88 -14.52 -15.62 6.02
C VAL A 88 -14.62 -16.50 4.77
N HIS A 89 -15.80 -16.53 4.13
CA HIS A 89 -16.02 -17.30 2.91
C HIS A 89 -15.13 -16.82 1.76
N VAL A 90 -15.08 -15.51 1.51
CA VAL A 90 -14.33 -14.95 0.37
C VAL A 90 -12.82 -14.91 0.60
N ALA A 91 -12.36 -15.08 1.85
CA ALA A 91 -10.93 -15.19 2.16
C ALA A 91 -10.27 -16.48 1.65
N GLY A 92 -11.07 -17.47 1.23
CA GLY A 92 -10.57 -18.67 0.55
C GLY A 92 -10.18 -18.44 -0.91
N THR A 93 -10.51 -17.28 -1.49
CA THR A 93 -10.18 -16.92 -2.87
C THR A 93 -8.81 -16.25 -2.95
N ASP A 94 -8.06 -16.50 -4.03
CA ASP A 94 -6.79 -15.84 -4.29
C ASP A 94 -6.99 -14.47 -4.96
N TYR A 95 -6.58 -13.41 -4.27
CA TYR A 95 -6.52 -12.02 -4.74
C TYR A 95 -5.07 -11.55 -4.89
N GLY A 96 -4.13 -12.44 -5.19
CA GLY A 96 -2.71 -12.10 -5.40
C GLY A 96 -2.07 -11.40 -4.19
N SER A 97 -1.50 -10.21 -4.42
CA SER A 97 -0.88 -9.42 -3.34
C SER A 97 -1.85 -8.95 -2.25
N LEU A 98 -3.16 -8.99 -2.49
CA LEU A 98 -4.18 -8.60 -1.52
C LEU A 98 -4.57 -9.77 -0.57
N THR A 99 -4.39 -11.02 -1.00
CA THR A 99 -4.72 -12.25 -0.24
C THR A 99 -4.27 -12.23 1.22
N PRO A 100 -3.02 -11.92 1.58
CA PRO A 100 -2.59 -11.95 2.99
C PRO A 100 -3.36 -10.96 3.87
N PHE A 101 -3.80 -9.82 3.32
CA PHE A 101 -4.60 -8.84 4.05
C PHE A 101 -6.04 -9.33 4.24
N VAL A 102 -6.62 -9.97 3.23
CA VAL A 102 -7.98 -10.54 3.29
C VAL A 102 -8.04 -11.70 4.28
N VAL A 103 -7.06 -12.60 4.27
CA VAL A 103 -6.96 -13.69 5.24
C VAL A 103 -6.85 -13.14 6.67
N LYS A 104 -6.04 -12.10 6.86
CA LYS A 104 -5.93 -11.46 8.17
C LYS A 104 -7.20 -10.73 8.59
N LEU A 105 -7.97 -10.17 7.65
CA LEU A 105 -9.30 -9.62 7.92
C LEU A 105 -10.25 -10.72 8.40
N ALA A 106 -10.31 -11.86 7.70
CA ALA A 106 -11.13 -13.01 8.10
C ALA A 106 -10.77 -13.53 9.50
N ASN A 107 -9.48 -13.71 9.80
CA ASN A 107 -9.03 -14.14 11.12
C ASN A 107 -9.48 -13.18 12.24
N GLN A 108 -9.46 -11.87 11.98
CA GLN A 108 -9.95 -10.89 12.95
C GLN A 108 -11.47 -11.04 13.19
N VAL A 109 -12.23 -11.26 12.13
CA VAL A 109 -13.68 -11.50 12.22
C VAL A 109 -13.97 -12.80 12.98
N GLU A 110 -13.24 -13.88 12.69
CA GLU A 110 -13.37 -15.16 13.42
C GLU A 110 -13.05 -14.99 14.91
N TRP A 111 -12.09 -14.13 15.26
CA TRP A 111 -11.76 -13.77 16.63
C TRP A 111 -12.74 -12.77 17.25
N SER A 112 -13.92 -12.57 16.66
CA SER A 112 -14.99 -11.71 17.16
C SER A 112 -14.55 -10.26 17.38
N ILE A 113 -13.53 -9.81 16.66
CA ILE A 113 -13.14 -8.40 16.65
C ILE A 113 -14.25 -7.62 15.94
N PRO A 114 -14.69 -6.47 16.49
CA PRO A 114 -15.74 -5.66 15.87
C PRO A 114 -15.46 -5.38 14.39
N LEU A 115 -16.46 -5.59 13.53
CA LEU A 115 -16.32 -5.49 12.07
C LEU A 115 -15.69 -4.16 11.64
N HIS A 116 -16.16 -3.05 12.20
CA HIS A 116 -15.59 -1.72 12.01
C HIS A 116 -14.07 -1.69 12.22
N LYS A 117 -13.58 -2.30 13.31
CA LYS A 117 -12.16 -2.33 13.67
C LYS A 117 -11.39 -3.25 12.73
N ALA A 118 -11.95 -4.41 12.39
CA ALA A 118 -11.32 -5.37 11.48
C ALA A 118 -11.13 -4.76 10.07
N LEU A 119 -12.16 -4.12 9.53
CA LEU A 119 -12.12 -3.40 8.24
C LEU A 119 -11.14 -2.22 8.29
N THR A 120 -11.12 -1.44 9.38
CA THR A 120 -10.17 -0.35 9.56
C THR A 120 -8.72 -0.85 9.58
N ASN A 121 -8.45 -1.98 10.24
CA ASN A 121 -7.13 -2.59 10.26
C ASN A 121 -6.73 -3.08 8.86
N PHE A 122 -7.62 -3.76 8.15
CA PHE A 122 -7.41 -4.17 6.76
C PHE A 122 -7.04 -2.97 5.88
N ALA A 123 -7.82 -1.90 5.93
CA ALA A 123 -7.56 -0.66 5.19
C ALA A 123 -6.19 -0.04 5.49
N ASN A 124 -5.80 0.03 6.77
CA ASN A 124 -4.52 0.63 7.18
C ASN A 124 -3.32 -0.24 6.79
N GLU A 125 -3.46 -1.56 6.79
CA GLU A 125 -2.36 -2.48 6.51
C GLU A 125 -1.99 -2.55 5.02
N THR A 126 -2.96 -2.36 4.12
CA THR A 126 -2.66 -2.26 2.68
C THR A 126 -1.80 -1.04 2.34
N LYS A 127 -1.78 -0.01 3.21
CA LYS A 127 -1.12 1.29 2.98
C LYS A 127 -1.54 1.99 1.67
N ASN A 128 -2.65 1.55 1.07
CA ASN A 128 -3.18 2.11 -0.16
C ASN A 128 -4.25 3.16 0.17
N GLY A 129 -4.08 4.37 -0.38
CA GLY A 129 -5.01 5.48 -0.13
C GLY A 129 -6.41 5.27 -0.70
N VAL A 130 -6.53 4.57 -1.83
CA VAL A 130 -7.81 4.24 -2.49
C VAL A 130 -8.59 3.24 -1.64
N ILE A 131 -7.97 2.11 -1.29
CA ILE A 131 -8.58 1.09 -0.43
C ILE A 131 -9.02 1.70 0.91
N LYS A 132 -8.15 2.53 1.51
CA LYS A 132 -8.47 3.18 2.79
C LYS A 132 -9.69 4.09 2.72
N ARG A 133 -9.84 4.87 1.63
CA ARG A 133 -11.02 5.73 1.44
C ARG A 133 -12.28 4.91 1.21
N ALA A 134 -12.20 3.91 0.33
CA ALA A 134 -13.33 3.03 0.02
C ALA A 134 -13.89 2.35 1.30
N ILE A 135 -13.00 1.76 2.10
CA ILE A 135 -13.41 1.10 3.36
C ILE A 135 -13.97 2.11 4.37
N ALA A 136 -13.41 3.32 4.47
CA ALA A 136 -13.96 4.35 5.34
C ALA A 136 -15.39 4.75 4.96
N THR A 137 -15.68 4.88 3.66
CA THR A 137 -17.03 5.14 3.16
C THR A 137 -18.01 4.02 3.51
N VAL A 138 -17.57 2.76 3.37
CA VAL A 138 -18.38 1.58 3.75
C VAL A 138 -18.71 1.57 5.24
N ILE A 139 -17.71 1.86 6.08
CA ILE A 139 -17.87 1.96 7.54
C ILE A 139 -18.86 3.07 7.92
N GLU A 140 -18.73 4.25 7.31
CA GLU A 140 -19.59 5.39 7.61
C GLU A 140 -21.05 5.12 7.23
N ALA A 141 -21.25 4.40 6.13
CA ALA A 141 -22.57 3.95 5.72
C ALA A 141 -23.18 2.94 6.69
N GLU A 142 -22.40 1.96 7.14
CA GLU A 142 -22.82 0.97 8.14
C GLU A 142 -23.27 1.64 9.45
N THR A 143 -22.44 2.55 9.96
CA THR A 143 -22.72 3.26 11.22
C THR A 143 -23.90 4.21 11.11
N SER A 144 -24.20 4.71 9.90
CA SER A 144 -25.38 5.54 9.61
C SER A 144 -26.67 4.72 9.43
N GLY A 145 -26.61 3.39 9.58
CA GLY A 145 -27.75 2.48 9.37
C GLY A 145 -28.03 2.16 7.90
N GLY A 146 -27.09 2.48 7.00
CA GLY A 146 -27.13 2.13 5.58
C GLY A 146 -26.68 0.68 5.33
N ASN A 147 -27.07 0.13 4.18
CA ASN A 147 -26.67 -1.22 3.79
C ASN A 147 -25.22 -1.21 3.27
N ILE A 148 -24.36 -1.98 3.94
CA ILE A 148 -22.95 -2.21 3.56
C ILE A 148 -22.82 -2.71 2.12
N GLU A 149 -23.78 -3.53 1.68
CA GLU A 149 -23.83 -4.13 0.34
C GLU A 149 -23.88 -3.06 -0.75
N ASP A 150 -24.78 -2.08 -0.61
CA ASP A 150 -25.00 -1.02 -1.60
C ASP A 150 -23.76 -0.13 -1.74
N VAL A 151 -23.09 0.16 -0.62
CA VAL A 151 -21.90 1.03 -0.62
C VAL A 151 -20.66 0.30 -1.15
N LEU A 152 -20.48 -0.97 -0.80
CA LEU A 152 -19.43 -1.79 -1.41
C LEU A 152 -19.62 -1.95 -2.93
N GLU A 153 -20.85 -2.03 -3.42
CA GLU A 153 -21.12 -2.11 -4.86
C GLU A 153 -20.67 -0.84 -5.61
N THR A 154 -20.83 0.35 -5.01
CA THR A 154 -20.33 1.60 -5.62
C THR A 154 -18.80 1.61 -5.82
N VAL A 155 -18.06 0.94 -4.94
CA VAL A 155 -16.59 0.83 -4.99
C VAL A 155 -16.12 -0.07 -6.14
N THR A 156 -16.96 -1.00 -6.61
CA THR A 156 -16.60 -1.93 -7.69
C THR A 156 -16.84 -1.33 -9.08
N ASN A 157 -17.77 -0.36 -9.19
CA ASN A 157 -18.22 0.23 -10.45
C ASN A 157 -17.57 1.59 -10.78
N SER A 158 -16.58 2.03 -10.00
CA SER A 158 -15.83 3.28 -10.19
C SER A 158 -14.38 3.04 -10.54
#